data_AF-A0A2M8EK14-F1
#
_entry.id   AF-A0A2M8EK14-F1
#
_cell.length_a   1.000
_cell.length_b   1.000
_cell.length_c   1.000
_cell.angle_alpha   90.00
_cell.angle_beta   90.00
_cell.angle_gamma   90.00
#
_symmetry.space_group_name_H-M   'P 1'
#
loop_
_entity.id
_entity.type
_entity.pdbx_description
1 polymer ?
#
loop_
_entity_poly.entity_id
_entity_poly.type
_entity_poly.pdbx_seq_one_letter_code
_entity_poly.pdbx_strand_id
1 'polypeptide(L)'
;MDAVLSHFAVSVTELKRNYADILKQADDAPVAVLNHNRPEAYLLPASHYERLMAYLEDLEDAKLVRERAAGPFVEVNLADL
;
A
#
# COMPACT_ATOMS: atom_id res chain seq x y z
N MET A 1 -11.22 -17.53 -10.99
CA MET A 1 -11.68 -16.78 -9.81
C MET A 1 -10.57 -15.82 -9.47
N ASP A 2 -10.80 -14.51 -9.58
CA ASP A 2 -9.81 -13.52 -9.17
C ASP A 2 -9.73 -13.52 -7.64
N ALA A 3 -8.52 -13.57 -7.10
CA ALA A 3 -8.31 -13.59 -5.67
C ALA A 3 -8.67 -12.21 -5.09
N VAL A 4 -9.57 -12.21 -4.10
CA VAL A 4 -9.89 -10.99 -3.34
C VAL A 4 -8.83 -10.85 -2.24
N LEU A 5 -8.04 -9.78 -2.31
CA LEU A 5 -6.94 -9.48 -1.38
C LEU A 5 -7.40 -8.69 -0.15
N SER A 6 -8.69 -8.73 0.15
CA SER A 6 -9.29 -8.09 1.32
C SER A 6 -10.34 -9.01 1.95
N HIS A 7 -10.47 -8.91 3.26
CA HIS A 7 -11.55 -9.55 4.03
C HIS A 7 -12.90 -8.84 3.87
N PHE A 8 -12.90 -7.64 3.28
CA PHE A 8 -14.10 -6.83 3.07
C PHE A 8 -14.26 -6.50 1.58
N ALA A 9 -15.44 -6.78 1.03
CA ALA A 9 -15.76 -6.53 -0.37
C ALA A 9 -17.13 -5.89 -0.50
N VAL A 10 -17.24 -4.88 -1.37
CA VAL A 10 -18.47 -4.13 -1.62
C VAL A 10 -18.68 -3.93 -3.11
N SER A 11 -19.94 -3.89 -3.56
CA SER A 11 -20.22 -3.50 -4.95
C SER A 11 -20.01 -2.00 -5.15
N VAL A 12 -19.70 -1.58 -6.39
CA VAL A 12 -19.62 -0.15 -6.75
C VAL A 12 -20.91 0.61 -6.37
N THR A 13 -22.07 -0.02 -6.55
CA THR A 13 -23.37 0.60 -6.23
C THR A 13 -23.53 0.82 -4.73
N GLU A 14 -23.16 -0.17 -3.92
CA GLU A 14 -23.24 -0.09 -2.45
C GLU A 14 -22.24 0.92 -1.90
N LEU A 15 -21.02 0.94 -2.45
CA LEU A 15 -20.00 1.92 -2.09
C LEU A 15 -20.47 3.37 -2.32
N LYS A 16 -21.13 3.63 -3.44
CA LYS A 16 -21.70 4.96 -3.75
C LYS A 16 -22.83 5.35 -2.81
N ARG A 17 -23.63 4.38 -2.36
CA ARG A 17 -24.79 4.61 -1.51
C ARG A 17 -24.41 4.82 -0.04
N ASN A 18 -23.48 4.02 0.47
CA ASN A 18 -23.18 3.88 1.89
C ASN A 18 -21.68 4.09 2.20
N TYR A 19 -21.04 5.04 1.53
CA TYR A 19 -19.59 5.30 1.62
C TYR A 19 -19.08 5.45 3.06
N ALA A 20 -19.70 6.31 3.87
CA ALA A 20 -19.23 6.62 5.22
C ALA A 20 -19.30 5.42 6.18
N ASP A 21 -20.35 4.61 6.08
CA ASP A 21 -20.51 3.42 6.93
C ASP A 21 -19.54 2.30 6.51
N ILE A 22 -19.29 2.16 5.21
CA ILE A 22 -18.27 1.26 4.68
C ILE A 22 -16.89 1.64 5.20
N LEU A 23 -16.52 2.93 5.20
CA LEU A 23 -15.24 3.38 5.76
C LEU A 23 -15.12 3.04 7.25
N LYS A 24 -16.18 3.24 8.03
CA LYS A 24 -16.19 2.90 9.46
C LYS A 24 -16.05 1.41 9.72
N GLN A 25 -16.72 0.57 8.92
CA GLN A 25 -16.66 -0.88 9.05
C GLN A 25 -15.31 -1.46 8.59
N ALA A 26 -14.67 -0.80 7.63
CA ALA A 26 -13.37 -1.23 7.12
C ALA A 26 -12.26 -1.07 8.16
N ASP A 27 -12.39 -0.16 9.13
CA ASP A 27 -11.48 0.02 10.26
C ASP A 27 -9.98 -0.02 9.85
N ASP A 28 -9.59 0.92 9.00
CA ASP A 28 -8.25 1.04 8.40
C ASP A 28 -7.78 -0.13 7.47
N ALA A 29 -8.64 -1.11 7.22
CA ALA A 29 -8.38 -2.20 6.27
C ALA A 29 -8.73 -1.82 4.81
N PRO A 30 -8.08 -2.45 3.82
CA PRO A 30 -8.47 -2.33 2.41
C PRO A 30 -9.90 -2.82 2.19
N VAL A 31 -10.61 -2.23 1.24
CA VAL A 31 -11.92 -2.72 0.79
C VAL A 31 -11.87 -3.06 -0.68
N ALA A 32 -12.17 -4.31 -1.04
CA ALA A 32 -12.30 -4.70 -2.43
C ALA A 32 -13.58 -4.13 -3.05
N VAL A 33 -13.45 -3.45 -4.17
CA VAL A 33 -14.57 -2.87 -4.91
C VAL A 33 -14.90 -3.77 -6.10
N LEU A 34 -16.11 -4.34 -6.07
CA LEU A 34 -16.59 -5.30 -7.05
C LEU A 34 -17.46 -4.62 -8.11
N ASN A 35 -17.19 -4.94 -9.37
CA ASN A 35 -18.04 -4.60 -10.51
C ASN A 35 -18.38 -5.88 -11.26
N HIS A 36 -19.68 -6.15 -11.49
CA HIS A 36 -20.15 -7.41 -12.05
C HIS A 36 -19.54 -8.66 -11.37
N ASN A 37 -19.45 -8.66 -10.03
CA ASN A 37 -18.84 -9.71 -9.20
C ASN A 37 -17.34 -9.98 -9.46
N ARG A 38 -16.63 -9.03 -10.07
CA ARG A 38 -15.16 -9.08 -10.21
C ARG A 38 -14.52 -7.93 -9.44
N PRO A 39 -13.43 -8.17 -8.68
CA PRO A 39 -12.69 -7.11 -8.02
C PRO A 39 -11.97 -6.26 -9.07
N GLU A 40 -12.40 -5.01 -9.25
CA GLU A 40 -11.80 -4.08 -10.22
C GLU A 40 -10.90 -3.03 -9.55
N ALA A 41 -11.11 -2.77 -8.26
CA ALA A 41 -10.32 -1.79 -7.51
C ALA A 41 -10.27 -2.15 -6.02
N TYR A 42 -9.37 -1.48 -5.29
CA TYR A 42 -9.35 -1.46 -3.84
C TYR A 42 -9.48 -0.01 -3.36
N LEU A 43 -10.36 0.20 -2.39
CA LEU A 43 -10.40 1.43 -1.61
C LEU A 43 -9.44 1.25 -0.44
N LEU A 44 -8.42 2.10 -0.37
CA LEU A 44 -7.46 2.14 0.72
C LEU A 44 -7.66 3.42 1.53
N PRO A 45 -7.74 3.34 2.87
CA PRO A 45 -7.60 4.50 3.73
C PRO A 45 -6.29 5.23 3.43
N ALA A 46 -6.29 6.57 3.50
CA ALA A 46 -5.11 7.37 3.18
C ALA A 46 -3.87 6.94 4.00
N SER A 47 -4.06 6.74 5.31
CA SER A 47 -3.01 6.25 6.22
C SER A 47 -2.43 4.89 5.78
N HIS A 48 -3.28 4.00 5.25
CA HIS A 48 -2.86 2.71 4.74
C HIS A 48 -2.03 2.86 3.47
N TYR A 49 -2.48 3.71 2.55
CA TYR A 49 -1.75 3.98 1.31
C TYR A 49 -0.38 4.62 1.59
N GLU A 50 -0.30 5.56 2.52
CA GLU A 50 0.97 6.16 2.95
C GLU A 50 1.96 5.12 3.48
N ARG A 51 1.50 4.21 4.36
CA ARG A 51 2.34 3.11 4.87
C ARG A 51 2.80 2.16 3.76
N LEU A 52 1.92 1.88 2.79
CA LEU A 52 2.27 1.05 1.64
C LEU A 52 3.36 1.73 0.80
N MET A 53 3.24 3.04 0.54
CA MET A 53 4.24 3.79 -0.21
C MET A 53 5.59 3.85 0.52
N ALA A 54 5.59 4.12 1.82
CA ALA A 54 6.82 4.12 2.62
C ALA A 54 7.51 2.74 2.62
N TYR A 55 6.74 1.66 2.73
CA TYR A 55 7.29 0.31 2.66
C TYR A 55 7.91 -0.01 1.29
N LEU A 56 7.32 0.48 0.19
CA LEU A 56 7.88 0.30 -1.15
C LEU A 56 9.19 1.07 -1.32
N GLU A 57 9.28 2.29 -0.80
CA GLU A 57 10.51 3.09 -0.77
C GLU A 57 11.62 2.36 0.00
N ASP A 58 11.31 1.86 1.20
CA ASP A 58 12.25 1.06 2.02
C ASP A 58 12.79 -0.17 1.26
N LEU A 59 11.97 -0.81 0.42
CA LEU A 59 12.40 -1.95 -0.38
C LEU A 59 13.39 -1.56 -1.48
N GLU A 60 13.20 -0.39 -2.10
CA GLU A 60 14.13 0.15 -3.09
C GLU A 60 15.47 0.53 -2.45
N ASP A 61 15.42 1.17 -1.28
CA ASP A 61 16.60 1.50 -0.50
C ASP A 61 17.35 0.24 -0.05
N ALA A 62 16.63 -0.77 0.45
CA ALA A 62 17.23 -2.04 0.83
C ALA A 62 17.87 -2.76 -0.36
N LYS A 63 17.29 -2.64 -1.55
CA LYS A 63 17.90 -3.15 -2.79
C LYS A 63 19.19 -2.40 -3.11
N LEU A 64 19.18 -1.08 -3.04
CA LEU A 64 20.35 -0.26 -3.31
C LEU A 64 21.50 -0.54 -2.33
N VAL A 65 21.18 -0.69 -1.04
CA VAL A 65 22.16 -1.09 -0.01
C VAL A 65 22.78 -2.44 -0.35
N ARG A 66 21.98 -3.44 -0.75
CA ARG A 66 22.48 -4.76 -1.15
C ARG A 66 23.38 -4.69 -2.38
N GLU A 67 23.00 -3.91 -3.40
CA GLU A 67 23.78 -3.73 -4.62
C GLU A 67 25.15 -3.07 -4.34
N ARG A 68 25.20 -2.16 -3.36
CA ARG A 68 26.42 -1.43 -2.98
C ARG A 68 27.19 -2.06 -1.82
N ALA A 69 26.70 -3.18 -1.28
CA ALA A 69 27.29 -3.81 -0.10
C ALA A 69 28.73 -4.30 -0.31
N ALA A 70 29.16 -4.50 -1.57
CA ALA A 70 30.52 -4.92 -1.92
C ALA A 70 31.46 -3.74 -2.27
N GLY A 71 31.00 -2.49 -2.17
CA GLY A 71 31.79 -1.30 -2.45
C GLY A 71 31.84 -0.91 -3.93
N PRO A 72 32.76 -0.01 -4.33
CA PRO A 72 33.84 0.56 -3.52
C PRO A 72 33.32 1.53 -2.44
N PHE A 73 33.97 1.53 -1.27
CA PHE A 73 33.70 2.47 -0.19
C PHE A 73 34.76 3.57 -0.16
N VAL A 74 34.35 4.78 0.23
CA VAL A 74 35.23 5.92 0.45
C VAL A 74 35.07 6.34 1.90
N GLU A 75 36.18 6.42 2.62
CA GLU A 75 36.20 6.92 4.00
C GLU A 75 35.99 8.44 4.00
N VAL A 76 35.06 8.91 4.83
CA VAL A 76 34.74 10.33 5.00
C VAL A 76 34.57 10.66 6.47
N ASN A 77 34.91 11.88 6.86
CA ASN A 77 34.70 12.39 8.22
C ASN A 77 33.56 13.42 8.20
N LEU A 78 32.60 13.27 9.11
CA LEU A 78 31.45 14.18 9.23
C LEU A 78 31.85 15.62 9.59
N ALA A 79 33.01 15.81 10.24
CA ALA A 79 33.52 17.14 10.59
C ALA A 79 34.12 17.92 9.40
N ASP A 80 34.33 17.25 8.27
CA ASP A 80 34.97 17.81 7.07
C ASP A 80 33.95 18.21 5.97
N LEU A 81 32.65 18.12 6.27
CA LEU A 81 31.50 18.52 5.42
C LEU A 81 30.94 19.88 5.86
#